data_AF-A0A7C2JTK6-F1
#
_entry.id   AF-A0A7C2JTK6-F1
#
_cell.length_a   1.000
_cell.length_b   1.000
_cell.length_c   1.000
_cell.angle_alpha   90.00
_cell.angle_beta   90.00
_cell.angle_gamma   90.00
#
_symmetry.space_group_name_H-M   'P 1'
#
loop_
_entity.id
_entity.type
_entity.pdbx_description
1 polymer ?
#
loop_
_entity_poly.entity_id
_entity_poly.type
_entity_poly.pdbx_seq_one_letter_code
_entity_poly.pdbx_strand_id
1 'polypeptide(L)'
;MAGRRANKAPPDGGRVPSHSHEVDQLALLAGSAAIIETNAVFVVHPLLKTLWIPAGVEHGVYSPRAFSLHSLHFPANCVRASAEPQALGLDALARELVLFLCAAAASVAAGARHEQALALLTQLLAAAKPESFCCRSRKASEPGSSPSISRSVPTTAVRSKP
;
A
#
# COMPACT_ATOMS: atom_id res chain seq x y z
N MET A 1 -23.38 -3.16 -2.78
CA MET A 1 -22.76 -4.44 -2.34
C MET A 1 -21.30 -4.44 -2.77
N ALA A 2 -20.38 -4.80 -1.88
CA ALA A 2 -18.96 -4.96 -2.21
C ALA A 2 -18.72 -6.26 -2.99
N GLY A 3 -18.23 -6.16 -4.23
CA GLY A 3 -17.90 -7.30 -5.09
C GLY A 3 -16.53 -7.90 -4.76
N ARG A 4 -16.38 -9.22 -4.94
CA ARG A 4 -15.21 -10.02 -4.54
C ARG A 4 -14.25 -10.29 -5.71
N ARG A 5 -12.97 -9.93 -5.55
CA ARG A 5 -11.84 -10.57 -6.24
C ARG A 5 -10.64 -10.61 -5.31
N ALA A 6 -10.23 -11.81 -4.90
CA ALA A 6 -8.96 -12.02 -4.23
C ALA A 6 -7.88 -12.19 -5.30
N ASN A 7 -7.11 -11.14 -5.57
CA ASN A 7 -5.88 -11.30 -6.35
C ASN A 7 -4.83 -11.92 -5.43
N LYS A 8 -4.65 -13.24 -5.52
CA LYS A 8 -3.60 -13.95 -4.78
C LYS A 8 -2.24 -13.46 -5.29
N ALA A 9 -1.50 -12.74 -4.45
CA ALA A 9 -0.15 -12.28 -4.78
C ALA A 9 0.79 -13.49 -5.02
N PRO A 10 1.79 -13.37 -5.91
CA PRO A 10 2.75 -14.44 -6.14
C PRO A 10 3.57 -14.76 -4.87
N PRO A 11 3.87 -16.04 -4.61
CA PRO A 11 4.44 -16.51 -3.33
C PRO A 11 5.85 -15.99 -3.02
N ASP A 12 6.64 -15.57 -4.00
CA ASP A 12 8.03 -15.09 -3.82
C ASP A 12 8.17 -13.57 -3.95
N GLY A 13 7.04 -12.85 -4.01
CA GLY A 13 7.01 -11.54 -4.64
C GLY A 13 6.84 -11.68 -6.15
N GLY A 14 6.58 -10.57 -6.81
CA GLY A 14 6.25 -10.58 -8.22
C GLY A 14 5.34 -9.43 -8.60
N ARG A 15 4.77 -9.55 -9.79
CA ARG A 15 4.00 -8.49 -10.44
C ARG A 15 2.57 -8.95 -10.69
N VAL A 16 1.62 -8.16 -10.23
CA VAL A 16 0.26 -8.15 -10.73
C VAL A 16 0.26 -7.20 -11.94
N PRO A 17 -0.07 -7.68 -13.16
CA PRO A 17 -0.11 -6.85 -14.36
C PRO A 17 -1.03 -5.63 -14.20
N SER A 18 -0.80 -4.64 -15.05
CA SER A 18 -1.63 -3.45 -15.14
C SER A 18 -3.07 -3.81 -15.48
N HIS A 19 -4.03 -3.26 -14.75
CA HIS A 19 -5.46 -3.48 -14.94
C HIS A 19 -6.30 -2.37 -14.29
N SER A 20 -7.61 -2.37 -14.54
CA SER A 20 -8.56 -1.44 -13.94
C SER A 20 -9.86 -2.16 -13.59
N HIS A 21 -10.65 -1.58 -12.67
CA HIS A 21 -11.98 -2.07 -12.30
C HIS A 21 -12.99 -0.91 -12.33
N GLU A 22 -14.28 -1.21 -12.49
CA GLU A 22 -15.38 -0.22 -12.47
C GLU A 22 -15.81 0.19 -11.05
N VAL A 23 -15.09 -0.27 -10.04
CA VAL A 23 -15.36 -0.07 -8.61
C VAL A 23 -14.15 0.55 -7.94
N ASP A 24 -14.39 1.30 -6.86
CA ASP A 24 -13.30 1.79 -6.03
C ASP A 24 -12.71 0.62 -5.23
N GLN A 25 -11.38 0.62 -5.06
CA GLN A 25 -10.67 -0.41 -4.33
C GLN A 25 -9.91 0.19 -3.15
N LEU A 26 -10.07 -0.39 -1.97
CA LEU A 26 -9.16 -0.20 -0.84
C LEU A 26 -8.19 -1.36 -0.79
N ALA A 27 -6.90 -1.08 -0.93
CA ALA A 27 -5.81 -2.05 -0.87
C ALA A 27 -5.02 -1.92 0.43
N LEU A 28 -5.01 -2.97 1.25
CA LEU A 28 -4.16 -3.11 2.44
C LEU A 28 -3.13 -4.20 2.20
N LEU A 29 -1.85 -3.88 2.43
CA LEU A 29 -0.74 -4.83 2.29
C LEU A 29 -0.31 -5.38 3.65
N ALA A 30 0.06 -6.65 3.68
CA ALA A 30 0.68 -7.31 4.82
C ALA A 30 1.93 -8.11 4.39
N GLY A 31 2.87 -8.30 5.31
CA GLY A 31 4.10 -9.08 5.10
C GLY A 31 5.25 -8.29 4.45
N SER A 32 5.01 -7.58 3.35
CA SER A 32 6.02 -6.71 2.72
C SER A 32 5.42 -5.50 2.01
N ALA A 33 6.25 -4.47 1.81
CA ALA A 33 5.85 -3.30 1.04
C ALA A 33 5.69 -3.65 -0.44
N ALA A 34 4.76 -2.99 -1.12
CA ALA A 34 4.61 -3.10 -2.56
C ALA A 34 4.59 -1.71 -3.20
N ILE A 35 5.02 -1.69 -4.45
CA ILE A 35 4.93 -0.56 -5.36
C ILE A 35 3.62 -0.74 -6.13
N ILE A 36 2.75 0.27 -6.05
CA ILE A 36 1.56 0.35 -6.88
C ILE A 36 1.83 1.39 -7.94
N GLU A 37 1.83 0.96 -9.18
CA GLU A 37 2.13 1.77 -10.36
C GLU A 37 0.81 2.19 -10.98
N THR A 38 0.63 3.50 -11.13
CA THR A 38 -0.46 4.16 -11.85
C THR A 38 0.19 5.21 -12.76
N ASN A 39 -0.52 6.28 -13.15
CA ASN A 39 0.13 7.49 -13.68
C ASN A 39 1.11 8.15 -12.67
N ALA A 40 1.02 7.77 -11.40
CA ALA A 40 2.01 8.03 -10.35
C ALA A 40 2.47 6.72 -9.68
N VAL A 41 3.60 6.75 -8.96
CA VAL A 41 4.13 5.59 -8.24
C VAL A 41 3.89 5.74 -6.73
N PHE A 42 3.19 4.77 -6.14
CA PHE A 42 2.90 4.71 -4.72
C PHE A 42 3.70 3.59 -4.06
N VAL A 43 4.37 3.88 -2.94
CA VAL A 43 4.98 2.86 -2.09
C VAL A 43 4.10 2.65 -0.87
N VAL A 44 3.48 1.47 -0.78
CA VAL A 44 2.56 1.12 0.30
C VAL A 44 3.28 0.18 1.27
N HIS A 45 3.38 0.60 2.53
CA HIS A 45 4.12 -0.12 3.57
C HIS A 45 3.17 -0.89 4.51
N PRO A 46 3.50 -2.14 4.92
CA PRO A 46 2.60 -3.00 5.70
C PRO A 46 2.19 -2.44 7.06
N LEU A 47 3.05 -1.63 7.67
CA LEU A 47 2.85 -1.18 9.03
C LEU A 47 1.73 -0.13 9.14
N LEU A 48 1.47 0.69 8.12
CA LEU A 48 0.62 1.88 8.30
C LEU A 48 -0.12 2.39 7.05
N LYS A 49 -0.05 1.73 5.89
CA LYS A 49 -0.57 2.32 4.64
C LYS A 49 -1.59 1.43 3.96
N THR A 50 -2.72 2.02 3.65
CA THR A 50 -3.63 1.53 2.62
C THR A 50 -3.61 2.46 1.42
N LEU A 51 -3.98 1.94 0.26
CA LEU A 51 -4.18 2.74 -0.93
C LEU A 51 -5.65 2.66 -1.33
N TRP A 52 -6.30 3.82 -1.41
CA TRP A 52 -7.57 3.99 -2.10
C TRP A 52 -7.29 4.19 -3.59
N ILE A 53 -7.88 3.35 -4.43
CA ILE A 53 -7.75 3.38 -5.89
C ILE A 53 -9.14 3.62 -6.46
N PRO A 54 -9.42 4.79 -7.05
CA PRO A 54 -10.70 5.06 -7.66
C PRO A 54 -11.02 4.14 -8.85
N ALA A 55 -12.31 3.93 -9.11
CA ALA A 55 -12.80 3.24 -10.29
C ALA A 55 -12.19 3.81 -11.59
N GLY A 56 -11.86 2.94 -12.53
CA GLY A 56 -11.29 3.30 -13.83
C GLY A 56 -9.79 3.64 -13.80
N VAL A 57 -9.15 3.75 -12.63
CA VAL A 57 -7.71 4.00 -12.56
C VAL A 57 -6.94 2.73 -12.91
N GLU A 58 -6.19 2.78 -13.99
CA GLU A 58 -5.24 1.74 -14.36
C GLU A 58 -4.12 1.63 -13.31
N HIS A 59 -3.89 0.41 -12.83
CA HIS A 59 -2.86 0.14 -11.83
C HIS A 59 -2.24 -1.24 -11.95
N GLY A 60 -0.95 -1.32 -11.65
CA GLY A 60 -0.18 -2.56 -11.46
C GLY A 60 0.39 -2.63 -10.04
N VAL A 61 0.71 -3.84 -9.58
CA VAL A 61 1.34 -4.03 -8.25
C VAL A 61 2.62 -4.82 -8.42
N TYR A 62 3.70 -4.37 -7.79
CA TYR A 62 4.97 -5.07 -7.74
C TYR A 62 5.49 -5.13 -6.30
N SER A 63 5.95 -6.30 -5.87
CA SER A 63 6.75 -6.41 -4.65
C SER A 63 7.96 -7.30 -4.88
N PRO A 64 9.16 -6.93 -4.38
CA PRO A 64 10.33 -7.80 -4.42
C PRO A 64 10.27 -8.96 -3.42
N ARG A 65 9.25 -8.99 -2.54
CA ARG A 65 9.07 -10.06 -1.54
C ARG A 65 7.61 -10.51 -1.51
N ALA A 66 7.39 -11.70 -0.94
CA ALA A 66 6.04 -12.19 -0.66
C ALA A 66 5.21 -11.14 0.10
N PHE A 67 3.97 -10.94 -0.31
CA PHE A 67 3.02 -10.07 0.38
C PHE A 67 1.63 -10.68 0.36
N SER A 68 0.77 -10.23 1.26
CA SER A 68 -0.67 -10.46 1.17
C SER A 68 -1.37 -9.15 0.85
N LEU A 69 -2.31 -9.20 -0.09
CA LEU A 69 -3.15 -8.09 -0.48
C LEU A 69 -4.57 -8.33 0.02
N HIS A 70 -5.02 -7.50 0.94
CA HIS A 70 -6.38 -7.47 1.44
C HIS A 70 -7.12 -6.36 0.71
N SER A 71 -8.02 -6.73 -0.20
CA SER A 71 -8.78 -5.79 -1.01
C SER A 71 -10.26 -5.78 -0.63
N LEU A 72 -10.81 -4.58 -0.43
CA LEU A 72 -12.25 -4.33 -0.38
C LEU A 72 -12.64 -3.48 -1.57
N HIS A 73 -13.80 -3.76 -2.17
CA HIS A 73 -14.31 -3.00 -3.31
C HIS A 73 -15.60 -2.30 -2.94
N PHE A 74 -15.76 -1.05 -3.37
CA PHE A 74 -16.91 -0.21 -3.10
C PHE A 74 -17.51 0.28 -4.43
N PRO A 75 -18.84 0.48 -4.52
CA PRO A 75 -19.39 1.17 -5.67
C PRO A 75 -18.71 2.53 -5.84
N ALA A 76 -18.41 2.88 -7.10
CA ALA A 76 -17.66 4.08 -7.43
C ALA A 76 -18.26 5.34 -6.79
N ASN A 77 -17.42 6.17 -6.20
CA ASN A 77 -17.77 7.46 -5.58
C ASN A 77 -18.72 7.36 -4.37
N CYS A 78 -18.99 6.17 -3.81
CA CYS A 78 -19.90 6.04 -2.66
C CYS A 78 -19.24 6.34 -1.32
N VAL A 79 -17.94 6.09 -1.16
CA VAL A 79 -17.22 6.33 0.11
C VAL A 79 -16.33 7.55 0.02
N ARG A 80 -15.65 7.73 -1.11
CA ARG A 80 -14.76 8.87 -1.39
C ARG A 80 -14.93 9.28 -2.85
N ALA A 81 -15.04 10.58 -3.11
CA ALA A 81 -15.17 11.14 -4.46
C ALA A 81 -13.82 11.67 -4.99
N SER A 82 -12.78 10.84 -4.96
CA SER A 82 -11.45 11.19 -5.48
C SER A 82 -11.28 10.62 -6.89
N ALA A 83 -10.76 11.42 -7.82
CA ALA A 83 -10.37 10.95 -9.15
C ALA A 83 -8.95 10.36 -9.19
N GLU A 84 -8.14 10.62 -8.16
CA GLU A 84 -6.76 10.14 -8.06
C GLU A 84 -6.59 9.13 -6.90
N PRO A 85 -5.63 8.19 -7.00
CA PRO A 85 -5.29 7.31 -5.89
C PRO A 85 -4.78 8.07 -4.66
N GLN A 86 -5.16 7.59 -3.48
CA GLN A 86 -4.82 8.23 -2.20
C GLN A 86 -4.26 7.21 -1.22
N ALA A 87 -3.07 7.48 -0.69
CA ALA A 87 -2.59 6.75 0.48
C ALA A 87 -3.40 7.20 1.69
N LEU A 88 -4.01 6.26 2.41
CA LEU A 88 -4.78 6.54 3.62
C LEU A 88 -4.06 5.89 4.81
N GLY A 89 -3.77 6.73 5.81
CA GLY A 89 -3.39 6.27 7.14
C GLY A 89 -4.62 5.72 7.84
N LEU A 90 -4.62 4.42 8.10
CA LEU A 90 -5.66 3.78 8.91
C LEU A 90 -5.18 3.66 10.35
N ASP A 91 -6.05 4.00 11.29
CA ASP A 91 -5.82 3.64 12.69
C ASP A 91 -5.93 2.13 12.90
N ALA A 92 -5.57 1.68 14.10
CA ALA A 92 -5.59 0.26 14.45
C ALA A 92 -6.98 -0.37 14.27
N LEU A 93 -8.06 0.36 14.60
CA LEU A 93 -9.43 -0.15 14.47
C LEU A 93 -9.82 -0.34 13.00
N ALA A 94 -9.62 0.68 12.17
CA ALA A 94 -9.92 0.63 10.74
C ALA A 94 -9.13 -0.49 10.05
N ARG A 95 -7.85 -0.66 10.40
CA ARG A 95 -7.02 -1.76 9.90
C ARG A 95 -7.62 -3.13 10.23
N GLU A 96 -7.97 -3.37 11.49
CA GLU A 96 -8.56 -4.66 11.88
C GLU A 96 -9.94 -4.89 11.27
N LEU A 97 -10.74 -3.84 11.07
CA LEU A 97 -12.01 -3.94 10.35
C LEU A 97 -11.80 -4.39 8.89
N VAL A 98 -10.80 -3.86 8.19
CA VAL A 98 -10.45 -4.32 6.84
C VAL A 98 -10.11 -5.81 6.84
N LEU A 99 -9.24 -6.25 7.76
CA LEU A 99 -8.84 -7.65 7.86
C LEU A 99 -10.03 -8.57 8.18
N PHE A 100 -10.90 -8.17 9.13
CA PHE A 100 -12.12 -8.89 9.48
C PHE A 100 -13.07 -9.04 8.29
N LEU A 101 -13.30 -7.96 7.54
CA LEU A 101 -14.18 -7.97 6.37
C LEU A 101 -13.60 -8.82 5.23
N CYS A 102 -12.29 -8.76 5.00
CA CYS A 102 -11.61 -9.61 4.01
C CYS A 102 -11.61 -11.09 4.38
N ALA A 103 -11.51 -11.44 5.67
CA ALA A 103 -11.57 -12.83 6.13
C ALA A 103 -12.98 -13.43 5.95
N ALA A 104 -14.02 -12.66 6.31
CA ALA A 104 -15.40 -13.09 6.16
C ALA A 104 -15.83 -13.29 4.70
N ALA A 105 -15.16 -12.63 3.73
CA ALA A 105 -15.40 -12.89 2.31
C ALA A 105 -15.11 -14.35 1.89
N ALA A 106 -14.36 -15.13 2.68
CA ALA A 106 -14.12 -16.55 2.46
C ALA A 106 -15.20 -17.48 3.06
N SER A 107 -16.04 -17.00 3.98
CA SER A 107 -17.09 -17.80 4.65
C SER A 107 -18.48 -17.26 4.32
N VAL A 108 -19.37 -18.11 3.82
CA VAL A 108 -20.72 -17.72 3.39
C VAL A 108 -21.59 -17.29 4.58
N ALA A 109 -21.90 -15.98 4.60
CA ALA A 109 -23.09 -15.28 5.12
C ALA A 109 -22.68 -14.03 5.92
N ALA A 110 -22.82 -12.85 5.31
CA ALA A 110 -22.67 -11.58 6.00
C ALA A 110 -23.85 -11.41 6.98
N GLY A 111 -23.61 -11.62 8.27
CA GLY A 111 -24.58 -11.33 9.33
C GLY A 111 -24.53 -9.85 9.77
N ALA A 112 -25.42 -9.46 10.68
CA ALA A 112 -25.54 -8.08 11.18
C ALA A 112 -24.20 -7.48 11.66
N ARG A 113 -23.33 -8.30 12.28
CA ARG A 113 -21.98 -7.87 12.70
C ARG A 113 -21.11 -7.44 11.53
N HIS A 114 -21.19 -8.13 10.39
CA HIS A 114 -20.43 -7.79 9.19
C HIS A 114 -20.92 -6.50 8.55
N GLU A 115 -22.24 -6.30 8.52
CA GLU A 115 -22.86 -5.05 8.05
C GLU A 115 -22.48 -3.86 8.92
N GLN A 116 -22.53 -4.02 10.25
CA GLN A 116 -22.09 -2.99 11.20
C GLN A 116 -20.60 -2.65 11.04
N ALA A 117 -19.75 -3.67 10.87
CA ALA A 117 -18.32 -3.48 10.62
C ALA A 117 -18.06 -2.72 9.31
N LEU A 118 -18.79 -3.04 8.23
CA LEU A 118 -18.70 -2.36 6.95
C LEU A 118 -19.18 -0.90 7.05
N ALA A 119 -20.28 -0.66 7.77
CA ALA A 119 -20.82 0.67 7.99
C ALA A 119 -19.83 1.55 8.77
N LEU A 120 -19.26 1.03 9.86
CA LEU A 120 -18.25 1.73 10.64
C LEU A 120 -16.98 2.00 9.82
N LEU A 121 -16.48 1.01 9.08
CA LEU A 121 -15.31 1.21 8.22
C LEU A 121 -15.57 2.30 7.18
N THR A 122 -16.75 2.30 6.55
CA THR A 122 -17.14 3.33 5.57
C THR A 122 -17.08 4.73 6.18
N GLN A 123 -17.57 4.91 7.41
CA GLN A 123 -17.50 6.19 8.12
C GLN A 123 -16.05 6.62 8.41
N LEU A 124 -15.21 5.70 8.89
CA LEU A 124 -13.80 5.98 9.15
C LEU A 124 -13.03 6.34 7.87
N LEU A 125 -13.29 5.62 6.77
CA LEU A 125 -12.69 5.89 5.47
C LEU A 125 -13.14 7.23 4.88
N ALA A 126 -14.40 7.62 5.06
CA ALA A 126 -14.88 8.92 4.62
C ALA A 126 -14.18 10.08 5.38
N ALA A 127 -13.91 9.88 6.68
CA ALA A 127 -13.22 10.86 7.52
C ALA A 127 -11.68 10.87 7.35
N ALA A 128 -11.10 9.79 6.82
CA ALA A 128 -9.66 9.64 6.67
C ALA A 128 -9.06 10.72 5.75
N LYS A 129 -7.93 11.30 6.19
CA LYS A 129 -7.20 12.29 5.39
C LYS A 129 -6.17 11.58 4.50
N PRO A 130 -6.03 11.97 3.22
CA PRO A 130 -4.95 11.50 2.39
C PRO A 130 -3.59 11.84 3.00
N GLU A 131 -2.71 10.86 3.06
CA GLU A 131 -1.32 11.07 3.45
C GLU A 131 -0.51 11.39 2.20
N SER A 132 0.15 12.54 2.21
CA SER A 132 1.03 12.95 1.12
C SER A 132 2.42 12.35 1.32
N PHE A 133 2.76 11.31 0.55
CA PHE A 133 4.14 10.85 0.39
C PHE A 133 4.56 10.96 -1.06
N CYS A 134 4.95 12.17 -1.45
CA CYS A 134 5.57 12.37 -2.75
C CYS A 134 7.06 12.02 -2.63
N CYS A 135 7.49 10.88 -3.16
CA CYS A 135 8.88 10.73 -3.57
C CYS A 135 9.08 11.68 -4.74
N ARG A 136 9.51 12.93 -4.46
CA ARG A 136 9.96 13.82 -5.53
C ARG A 136 11.11 13.11 -6.22
N SER A 137 10.99 12.90 -7.53
CA SER A 137 12.15 12.51 -8.32
C SER A 137 13.23 13.55 -8.05
N ARG A 138 14.41 13.10 -7.62
CA ARG A 138 15.58 13.97 -7.68
C ARG A 138 15.72 14.27 -9.17
N LYS A 139 15.55 15.52 -9.60
CA LYS A 139 15.97 15.93 -10.95
C LYS A 139 17.37 15.34 -11.13
N ALA A 140 17.59 14.60 -12.21
CA ALA A 140 18.90 14.05 -12.53
C ALA A 140 19.90 15.22 -12.47
N SER A 141 20.72 15.23 -11.42
CA SER A 141 21.88 16.11 -11.36
C SER A 141 22.75 15.73 -12.55
N GLU A 142 23.07 16.72 -13.39
CA GLU A 142 23.94 16.56 -14.54
C GLU A 142 25.22 15.79 -14.17
N PRO A 143 25.72 14.90 -15.05
CA PRO A 143 26.90 14.10 -14.75
C PRO A 143 28.13 15.01 -14.79
N GLY A 144 28.56 15.52 -13.64
CA GLY A 144 29.67 16.48 -13.64
C GLY A 144 30.15 16.96 -12.28
N SER A 145 30.33 16.07 -11.29
CA SER A 145 31.37 16.29 -10.26
C SER A 145 31.56 15.02 -9.43
N SER A 146 32.62 14.27 -9.70
CA SER A 146 33.07 13.20 -8.81
C SER A 146 33.56 13.81 -7.49
N PRO A 147 33.04 13.41 -6.33
CA PRO A 147 33.66 13.78 -5.06
C PRO A 147 34.88 12.89 -4.85
N SER A 148 36.06 13.51 -4.76
CA SER A 148 37.30 12.85 -4.35
C SER A 148 37.18 12.41 -2.88
N ILE A 149 37.00 11.11 -2.65
CA ILE A 149 37.04 10.51 -1.32
C ILE A 149 38.51 10.35 -0.92
N SER A 150 39.04 11.27 -0.12
CA SER A 150 40.31 11.09 0.56
C SER A 150 40.14 10.05 1.68
N ARG A 151 40.70 8.85 1.50
CA ARG A 151 40.80 7.84 2.56
C ARG A 151 41.94 8.20 3.51
N SER A 152 41.62 8.77 4.66
CA SER A 152 42.54 8.84 5.80
C SER A 152 42.47 7.51 6.56
N VAL A 153 43.53 6.71 6.48
CA VAL A 153 43.68 5.48 7.28
C VAL A 153 44.21 5.86 8.67
N PRO A 154 43.54 5.53 9.78
CA PRO A 154 44.15 5.67 11.09
C PRO A 154 45.05 4.47 11.38
N THR A 155 46.34 4.75 11.55
CA THR A 155 47.37 3.82 12.04
C THR A 155 47.15 3.55 13.53
N THR A 156 46.74 2.34 13.90
CA THR A 156 46.81 1.87 15.30
C THR A 156 48.08 1.06 15.51
N ALA A 157 48.94 1.60 16.37
CA ALA A 157 50.22 1.02 16.75
C ALA A 157 50.05 -0.22 17.65
N VAL A 158 50.88 -1.21 17.37
CA VAL A 158 51.17 -2.38 18.20
C VAL A 158 51.74 -1.93 19.55
N ARG A 159 51.24 -2.50 20.65
CA ARG A 159 51.98 -2.50 21.92
C ARG A 159 51.97 -3.90 22.54
N SER A 160 53.17 -4.46 22.59
CA SER A 160 53.52 -5.75 23.16
C SER A 160 53.66 -5.65 24.69
N LYS A 161 53.06 -6.62 25.41
CA LYS A 161 53.54 -7.39 26.58
C LYS A 161 54.07 -6.64 27.84
N PRO A 162 54.11 -7.28 29.04
CA PRO A 162 54.75 -8.57 29.36
C PRO A 162 53.83 -9.79 29.42
#